data_AF-A0A518I959-F1
#
_entry.id   AF-A0A518I959-F1
#
_cell.length_a   1.000
_cell.length_b   1.000
_cell.length_c   1.000
_cell.angle_alpha   90.00
_cell.angle_beta   90.00
_cell.angle_gamma   90.00
#
_symmetry.space_group_name_H-M   'P 1'
#
loop_
_entity.id
_entity.type
_entity.pdbx_description
1 polymer ?
#
loop_
_entity_poly.entity_id
_entity_poly.type
_entity_poly.pdbx_seq_one_letter_code
_entity_poly.pdbx_strand_id
1 'polypeptide(L)'
;MTSQKRTSRNQVQTDSRERLLEHRIQTSHRMLALSTAGIVTCAVAWWVQSVRAEDGLSVPYVRADIIAVSFLCMVPCTILLAESMSGVLKRNHRLLFLTLELICFLGTTGIIYLALTGDQTSVTLDQEDAWESFVLRPAIAFWLLVTSLLLAGNLFRFQESASISRPGVMVWLLACITALLIPAFYTQSRVDEMVTQTEEYLGSGRLGDARQLTQEICVLSPWEEIGSTSAGDLARDLDRDCYEIERNLAFMRRRPVQSEEFTYQRARLLSILGQRTAAVRLLEPWTGKSEASPLSYQLLGNIYQHQENWGESERNYQRALKAWKKLPRSEQQQAGIVAAWKGIAFAERKRGNYAEAEAAYLSALSLVPTADQHFLLAQFYEDTQQTTKARDHVQQAMALNAARYAIPGKKLISSLQQQHFGCLNVWRNGRL
;
A
#
# COMPACT_ATOMS: atom_id res chain seq x y z
N MET A 1 40.49 33.89 -57.66
CA MET A 1 40.49 33.77 -56.18
C MET A 1 39.09 33.80 -55.52
N THR A 2 38.04 34.30 -56.18
CA THR A 2 36.69 34.43 -55.59
C THR A 2 35.81 33.16 -55.70
N SER A 3 35.99 32.33 -56.73
CA SER A 3 35.24 31.07 -56.91
C SER A 3 35.62 29.99 -55.88
N GLN A 4 36.93 29.82 -55.64
CA GLN A 4 37.48 28.80 -54.73
C GLN A 4 37.15 29.06 -53.25
N LYS A 5 36.93 30.34 -52.88
CA LYS A 5 36.52 30.75 -51.53
C LYS A 5 35.01 30.59 -51.30
N ARG A 6 34.21 30.55 -52.38
CA ARG A 6 32.76 30.25 -52.32
C ARG A 6 32.51 28.76 -52.20
N THR A 7 33.25 27.93 -52.91
CA THR A 7 33.16 26.46 -52.80
C THR A 7 33.60 25.96 -51.43
N SER A 8 34.69 26.48 -50.85
CA SER A 8 35.14 26.09 -49.50
C SER A 8 34.13 26.47 -48.41
N ARG A 9 33.49 27.64 -48.54
CA ARG A 9 32.48 28.11 -47.57
C ARG A 9 31.18 27.30 -47.67
N ASN A 10 30.77 26.92 -48.88
CA ASN A 10 29.63 26.03 -49.08
C ASN A 10 29.92 24.61 -48.57
N GLN A 11 31.13 24.09 -48.75
CA GLN A 11 31.55 22.78 -48.21
C GLN A 11 31.54 22.73 -46.68
N VAL A 12 32.03 23.79 -46.02
CA VAL A 12 31.98 23.88 -44.55
C VAL A 12 30.54 23.99 -44.04
N GLN A 13 29.66 24.64 -44.80
CA GLN A 13 28.25 24.82 -44.44
C GLN A 13 27.39 23.56 -44.69
N THR A 14 27.73 22.76 -45.70
CA THR A 14 27.13 21.42 -45.92
C THR A 14 27.60 20.43 -44.85
N ASP A 15 28.89 20.41 -44.54
CA ASP A 15 29.49 19.53 -43.53
C ASP A 15 28.93 19.84 -42.12
N SER A 16 28.74 21.10 -41.78
CA SER A 16 28.08 21.48 -40.52
C SER A 16 26.58 21.15 -40.48
N ARG A 17 25.87 21.18 -41.61
CA ARG A 17 24.46 20.74 -41.69
C ARG A 17 24.33 19.22 -41.61
N GLU A 18 25.22 18.48 -42.26
CA GLU A 18 25.30 17.02 -42.19
C GLU A 18 25.58 16.56 -40.76
N ARG A 19 26.55 17.17 -40.06
CA ARG A 19 26.82 16.88 -38.65
C ARG A 19 25.64 17.18 -37.72
N LEU A 20 24.90 18.26 -37.97
CA LEU A 20 23.69 18.59 -37.18
C LEU A 20 22.54 17.60 -37.44
N LEU A 21 22.40 17.13 -38.69
CA LEU A 21 21.41 16.10 -39.06
C LEU A 21 21.78 14.75 -38.45
N GLU A 22 23.05 14.34 -38.52
CA GLU A 22 23.56 13.13 -37.87
C GLU A 22 23.36 13.18 -36.35
N HIS A 23 23.68 14.31 -35.71
CA HIS A 23 23.45 14.47 -34.27
C HIS A 23 21.94 14.39 -33.91
N ARG A 24 21.07 15.01 -34.71
CA ARG A 24 19.62 14.96 -34.50
C ARG A 24 19.05 13.54 -34.70
N ILE A 25 19.52 12.82 -35.73
CA ILE A 25 19.14 11.42 -35.98
C ILE A 25 19.62 10.52 -34.82
N GLN A 26 20.86 10.72 -34.36
CA GLN A 26 21.45 9.95 -33.26
C GLN A 26 20.73 10.20 -31.92
N THR A 27 20.38 11.44 -31.60
CA THR A 27 19.58 11.78 -30.40
C THR A 27 18.15 11.22 -30.48
N SER A 28 17.53 11.20 -31.67
CA SER A 28 16.20 10.60 -31.89
C SER A 28 16.22 9.09 -31.69
N HIS A 29 17.21 8.38 -32.22
CA HIS A 29 17.36 6.93 -32.01
C HIS A 29 17.67 6.58 -30.55
N ARG A 30 18.40 7.45 -29.83
CA ARG A 30 18.64 7.29 -28.38
C ARG A 30 17.35 7.37 -27.57
N MET A 31 16.53 8.39 -27.83
CA MET A 31 15.23 8.55 -27.17
C MET A 31 14.29 7.38 -27.50
N LEU A 32 14.30 6.92 -28.75
CA LEU A 32 13.47 5.79 -29.17
C LEU A 32 13.90 4.48 -28.49
N ALA A 33 15.20 4.18 -28.44
CA ALA A 33 15.73 2.98 -27.78
C ALA A 33 15.46 2.97 -26.27
N LEU A 34 15.70 4.09 -25.58
CA LEU A 34 15.38 4.25 -24.15
C LEU A 34 13.89 4.10 -23.90
N SER A 35 13.04 4.66 -24.78
CA SER A 35 11.59 4.50 -24.68
C SER A 35 11.16 3.05 -24.92
N THR A 36 11.74 2.33 -25.88
CA THR A 36 11.40 0.93 -26.15
C THR A 36 11.88 -0.01 -25.06
N ALA A 37 13.09 0.21 -24.52
CA ALA A 37 13.60 -0.55 -23.38
C ALA A 37 12.76 -0.28 -22.13
N GLY A 38 12.37 0.98 -21.91
CA GLY A 38 11.42 1.36 -20.86
C GLY A 38 10.06 0.68 -21.02
N ILE A 39 9.47 0.71 -22.22
CA ILE A 39 8.18 0.07 -22.51
C ILE A 39 8.26 -1.45 -22.34
N VAL A 40 9.30 -2.11 -22.86
CA VAL A 40 9.50 -3.55 -22.70
C VAL A 40 9.69 -3.91 -21.23
N THR A 41 10.45 -3.12 -20.49
CA THR A 41 10.65 -3.37 -19.06
C THR A 41 9.37 -3.12 -18.26
N CYS A 42 8.60 -2.09 -18.59
CA CYS A 42 7.28 -1.85 -18.01
C CYS A 42 6.27 -2.94 -18.38
N ALA A 43 6.32 -3.48 -19.61
CA ALA A 43 5.47 -4.57 -20.06
C ALA A 43 5.83 -5.90 -19.39
N VAL A 44 7.13 -6.18 -19.17
CA VAL A 44 7.59 -7.34 -18.40
C VAL A 44 7.24 -7.18 -16.92
N ALA A 45 7.42 -5.99 -16.34
CA ALA A 45 7.00 -5.70 -14.97
C ALA A 45 5.48 -5.83 -14.80
N TRP A 46 4.70 -5.32 -15.76
CA TRP A 46 3.25 -5.47 -15.79
C TRP A 46 2.83 -6.92 -16.00
N TRP A 47 3.54 -7.69 -16.83
CA TRP A 47 3.28 -9.12 -17.03
C TRP A 47 3.57 -9.92 -15.76
N VAL A 48 4.73 -9.71 -15.12
CA VAL A 48 5.10 -10.28 -13.81
C VAL A 48 4.05 -9.92 -12.74
N GLN A 49 3.47 -8.73 -12.82
CA GLN A 49 2.37 -8.30 -11.96
C GLN A 49 1.03 -8.96 -12.33
N SER A 50 0.74 -9.19 -13.61
CA SER A 50 -0.53 -9.75 -14.10
C SER A 50 -0.68 -11.25 -13.81
N VAL A 51 0.44 -11.98 -13.71
CA VAL A 51 0.48 -13.38 -13.28
C VAL A 51 0.04 -13.54 -11.80
N ARG A 52 -0.13 -12.43 -11.05
CA ARG A 52 -0.59 -12.38 -9.65
C ARG A 52 -2.11 -12.40 -9.43
N ALA A 53 -2.96 -12.35 -10.47
CA ALA A 53 -4.41 -12.26 -10.23
C ALA A 53 -5.02 -13.53 -9.58
N GLU A 54 -4.24 -14.61 -9.45
CA GLU A 54 -4.60 -15.84 -8.75
C GLU A 54 -3.63 -16.07 -7.56
N ASP A 55 -3.90 -15.39 -6.43
CA ASP A 55 -3.53 -15.72 -5.04
C ASP A 55 -2.04 -15.92 -4.59
N GLY A 56 -1.04 -15.46 -5.34
CA GLY A 56 0.39 -15.64 -4.96
C GLY A 56 1.15 -14.39 -4.50
N LEU A 57 1.76 -14.44 -3.29
CA LEU A 57 2.80 -13.49 -2.85
C LEU A 57 4.01 -13.59 -3.78
N SER A 58 4.20 -12.57 -4.58
CA SER A 58 5.33 -12.46 -5.52
C SER A 58 6.48 -11.76 -4.81
N VAL A 59 7.21 -12.59 -4.10
CA VAL A 59 8.55 -12.32 -3.61
C VAL A 59 9.40 -11.82 -4.78
N PRO A 60 10.18 -10.73 -4.64
CA PRO A 60 10.45 -9.97 -3.41
C PRO A 60 9.66 -8.66 -3.26
N TYR A 61 8.82 -8.27 -4.23
CA TYR A 61 8.30 -6.88 -4.29
C TYR A 61 6.92 -6.68 -3.67
N VAL A 62 6.05 -7.71 -3.67
CA VAL A 62 4.69 -7.71 -3.08
C VAL A 62 3.69 -6.70 -3.66
N ARG A 63 4.08 -5.45 -3.93
CA ARG A 63 3.23 -4.36 -4.44
C ARG A 63 3.81 -3.70 -5.68
N ALA A 64 2.93 -3.18 -6.53
CA ALA A 64 3.27 -2.62 -7.84
C ALA A 64 4.06 -1.30 -7.76
N ASP A 65 3.74 -0.50 -6.75
CA ASP A 65 4.38 0.79 -6.49
C ASP A 65 5.86 0.61 -6.09
N ILE A 66 6.17 -0.41 -5.27
CA ILE A 66 7.55 -0.74 -4.90
C ILE A 66 8.36 -1.19 -6.13
N ILE A 67 7.74 -1.97 -7.04
CA ILE A 67 8.36 -2.34 -8.33
C ILE A 67 8.69 -1.06 -9.12
N ALA A 68 7.70 -0.19 -9.34
CA ALA A 68 7.86 1.00 -10.15
C ALA A 68 9.00 1.90 -9.63
N VAL A 69 9.05 2.15 -8.32
CA VAL A 69 10.11 2.96 -7.70
C VAL A 69 11.48 2.30 -7.86
N SER A 70 11.57 0.98 -7.64
CA SER A 70 12.84 0.25 -7.74
C SER A 70 13.41 0.26 -9.15
N PHE A 71 12.55 0.07 -10.16
CA PHE A 71 12.98 0.11 -11.56
C PHE A 71 13.35 1.53 -12.00
N LEU A 72 12.54 2.55 -11.66
CA LEU A 72 12.81 3.94 -12.02
C LEU A 72 14.15 4.43 -11.45
N CYS A 73 14.43 4.10 -10.19
CA CYS A 73 15.66 4.49 -9.51
C CYS A 73 16.91 3.78 -10.06
N MET A 74 16.74 2.61 -10.69
CA MET A 74 17.83 1.81 -11.24
C MET A 74 18.24 2.26 -12.65
N VAL A 75 17.39 2.99 -13.39
CA VAL A 75 17.66 3.47 -14.77
C VAL A 75 18.98 4.27 -14.91
N PRO A 76 19.31 5.26 -14.05
CA PRO A 76 20.53 6.04 -14.21
C PRO A 76 21.80 5.16 -14.11
N CYS A 77 21.79 4.21 -13.16
CA CYS A 77 22.92 3.29 -12.95
C CYS A 77 23.12 2.38 -14.16
N THR A 78 22.04 1.84 -14.72
CA THR A 78 22.11 0.90 -15.85
C THR A 78 22.48 1.56 -17.17
N ILE A 79 22.06 2.81 -17.40
CA ILE A 79 22.51 3.61 -18.55
C ILE A 79 24.03 3.84 -18.48
N LEU A 80 24.54 4.30 -17.33
CA LEU A 80 25.98 4.56 -17.15
C LEU A 80 26.81 3.29 -17.38
N LEU A 81 26.32 2.13 -16.90
CA LEU A 81 26.98 0.86 -17.09
C LEU A 81 26.96 0.42 -18.56
N ALA A 82 25.79 0.48 -19.21
CA ALA A 82 25.64 0.07 -20.61
C ALA A 82 26.50 0.93 -21.55
N GLU A 83 26.58 2.25 -21.32
CA GLU A 83 27.44 3.16 -22.08
C GLU A 83 28.94 2.89 -21.84
N SER A 84 29.34 2.59 -20.60
CA SER A 84 30.72 2.23 -20.26
C SER A 84 31.16 0.93 -20.94
N MET A 85 30.35 -0.13 -20.82
CA MET A 85 30.64 -1.46 -21.38
C MET A 85 30.74 -1.41 -22.91
N SER A 86 29.84 -0.70 -23.56
CA SER A 86 29.84 -0.59 -25.02
C SER A 86 30.90 0.36 -25.59
N GLY A 87 31.19 1.47 -24.91
CA GLY A 87 32.14 2.46 -25.41
C GLY A 87 33.58 1.99 -25.28
N VAL A 88 33.92 1.41 -24.13
CA VAL A 88 35.31 1.03 -23.79
C VAL A 88 35.56 -0.45 -24.08
N LEU A 89 34.69 -1.34 -23.62
CA LEU A 89 34.96 -2.78 -23.65
C LEU A 89 34.70 -3.39 -25.03
N LYS A 90 33.63 -2.99 -25.73
CA LYS A 90 33.33 -3.46 -27.11
C LYS A 90 34.44 -3.08 -28.11
N ARG A 91 35.07 -1.91 -27.93
CA ARG A 91 36.15 -1.42 -28.81
C ARG A 91 37.48 -2.12 -28.53
N ASN A 92 37.84 -2.32 -27.27
CA ASN A 92 39.15 -2.87 -26.91
C ASN A 92 39.17 -4.40 -26.82
N HIS A 93 38.09 -5.03 -26.33
CA HIS A 93 38.03 -6.47 -26.06
C HIS A 93 36.63 -7.05 -26.38
N ARG A 94 36.37 -7.29 -27.67
CA ARG A 94 35.08 -7.82 -28.17
C ARG A 94 34.66 -9.15 -27.53
N LEU A 95 35.61 -10.04 -27.23
CA LEU A 95 35.31 -11.32 -26.56
C LEU A 95 34.85 -11.12 -25.09
N LEU A 96 35.46 -10.17 -24.37
CA LEU A 96 35.02 -9.83 -23.00
C LEU A 96 33.63 -9.18 -22.99
N PHE A 97 33.32 -8.38 -24.02
CA PHE A 97 31.97 -7.81 -24.15
C PHE A 97 30.90 -8.89 -24.36
N LEU A 98 31.12 -9.84 -25.28
CA LEU A 98 30.17 -10.93 -25.55
C LEU A 98 29.98 -11.87 -24.35
N THR A 99 31.04 -12.13 -23.59
CA THR A 99 30.95 -12.97 -22.38
C THR A 99 30.14 -12.29 -21.28
N LEU A 100 30.32 -10.99 -21.04
CA LEU A 100 29.50 -10.24 -20.09
C LEU A 100 28.04 -10.13 -20.52
N GLU A 101 27.78 -9.93 -21.82
CA GLU A 101 26.42 -9.93 -22.36
C GLU A 101 25.72 -11.28 -22.15
N LEU A 102 26.44 -12.39 -22.38
CA LEU A 102 25.94 -13.73 -22.10
C LEU A 102 25.67 -13.94 -20.60
N ILE A 103 26.53 -13.45 -19.71
CA ILE A 103 26.32 -13.50 -18.25
C ILE A 103 25.04 -12.74 -17.86
N CYS A 104 24.83 -11.53 -18.39
CA CYS A 104 23.60 -10.77 -18.17
C CYS A 104 22.35 -11.49 -18.65
N PHE A 105 22.41 -12.10 -19.83
CA PHE A 105 21.30 -12.88 -20.37
C PHE A 105 21.01 -14.14 -19.54
N LEU A 106 22.04 -14.90 -19.16
CA LEU A 106 21.90 -16.07 -18.29
C LEU A 106 21.37 -15.68 -16.91
N GLY A 107 21.83 -14.58 -16.33
CA GLY A 107 21.33 -14.03 -15.08
C GLY A 107 19.84 -13.70 -15.15
N THR A 108 19.41 -12.98 -16.18
CA THR A 108 17.97 -12.69 -16.37
C THR A 108 17.14 -13.94 -16.63
N THR A 109 17.67 -14.91 -17.40
CA THR A 109 16.98 -16.16 -17.68
C THR A 109 16.84 -16.99 -16.40
N GLY A 110 17.87 -17.01 -15.54
CA GLY A 110 17.83 -17.64 -14.23
C GLY A 110 16.82 -16.99 -13.30
N ILE A 111 16.75 -15.66 -13.24
CA ILE A 111 15.75 -14.92 -12.45
C ILE A 111 14.33 -15.24 -12.94
N ILE A 112 14.09 -15.23 -14.25
CA ILE A 112 12.79 -15.56 -14.83
C ILE A 112 12.43 -17.03 -14.57
N TYR A 113 13.39 -17.94 -14.70
CA TYR A 113 13.18 -19.35 -14.40
C TYR A 113 12.80 -19.56 -12.93
N LEU A 114 13.56 -18.98 -11.99
CA LEU A 114 13.22 -19.01 -10.56
C LEU A 114 11.85 -18.41 -10.26
N ALA A 115 11.48 -17.32 -10.93
CA ALA A 115 10.15 -16.73 -10.78
C ALA A 115 9.01 -17.62 -11.34
N LEU A 116 9.30 -18.48 -12.32
CA LEU A 116 8.33 -19.38 -12.95
C LEU A 116 8.26 -20.76 -12.29
N THR A 117 9.36 -21.24 -11.70
CA THR A 117 9.46 -22.56 -11.06
C THR A 117 9.49 -22.49 -9.54
N GLY A 118 9.56 -21.30 -8.96
CA GLY A 118 9.44 -21.08 -7.53
C GLY A 118 8.10 -21.62 -7.05
N ASP A 119 8.13 -22.67 -6.24
CA ASP A 119 6.94 -23.28 -5.68
C ASP A 119 6.22 -22.23 -4.83
N GLN A 120 4.90 -22.09 -4.98
CA GLN A 120 4.06 -21.16 -4.20
C GLN A 120 3.86 -21.64 -2.75
N THR A 121 4.83 -22.32 -2.19
CA THR A 121 4.78 -22.72 -0.80
C THR A 121 4.83 -21.43 0.02
N SER A 122 3.94 -21.35 1.02
CA SER A 122 3.92 -20.31 2.03
C SER A 122 5.28 -20.27 2.71
N VAL A 123 6.24 -19.54 2.13
CA VAL A 123 7.55 -19.35 2.70
C VAL A 123 7.32 -18.46 3.90
N THR A 124 7.24 -19.09 5.07
CA THR A 124 7.51 -18.44 6.34
C THR A 124 8.96 -17.97 6.26
N LEU A 125 9.18 -16.79 5.70
CA LEU A 125 10.50 -16.18 5.62
C LEU A 125 10.97 -16.01 7.06
N ASP A 126 11.98 -16.80 7.42
CA ASP A 126 12.58 -16.70 8.74
C ASP A 126 13.43 -15.42 8.79
N GLN A 127 13.79 -14.98 9.99
CA GLN A 127 14.52 -13.72 10.17
C GLN A 127 15.88 -13.70 9.42
N GLU A 128 16.43 -14.88 9.10
CA GLU A 128 17.68 -15.06 8.34
C GLU A 128 17.52 -14.89 6.82
N ASP A 129 16.30 -15.03 6.25
CA ASP A 129 16.03 -14.87 4.81
C ASP A 129 15.84 -13.39 4.40
N ALA A 130 15.98 -12.48 5.36
CA ALA A 130 15.55 -11.10 5.24
C ALA A 130 16.51 -10.21 4.41
N TRP A 131 17.81 -10.50 4.44
CA TRP A 131 18.81 -9.81 3.61
C TRP A 131 18.62 -10.13 2.13
N GLU A 132 18.06 -11.29 1.82
CA GLU A 132 17.73 -11.68 0.45
C GLU A 132 16.74 -10.66 -0.11
N SER A 133 15.65 -10.33 0.59
CA SER A 133 14.64 -9.39 0.07
C SER A 133 15.18 -7.97 -0.19
N PHE A 134 16.07 -7.46 0.68
CA PHE A 134 16.65 -6.11 0.53
C PHE A 134 17.62 -6.00 -0.65
N VAL A 135 18.45 -7.02 -0.87
CA VAL A 135 19.47 -7.03 -1.95
C VAL A 135 18.88 -7.55 -3.27
N LEU A 136 17.97 -8.52 -3.20
CA LEU A 136 17.37 -9.17 -4.36
C LEU A 136 16.53 -8.21 -5.19
N ARG A 137 15.82 -7.25 -4.57
CA ARG A 137 15.05 -6.22 -5.31
C ARG A 137 15.94 -5.41 -6.26
N PRO A 138 16.89 -4.58 -5.78
CA PRO A 138 17.74 -3.81 -6.67
C PRO A 138 18.53 -4.72 -7.62
N ALA A 139 18.94 -5.93 -7.21
CA ALA A 139 19.61 -6.88 -8.11
C ALA A 139 18.72 -7.32 -9.28
N ILE A 140 17.45 -7.71 -9.04
CA ILE A 140 16.50 -8.09 -10.10
C ILE A 140 16.27 -6.93 -11.06
N ALA A 141 16.01 -5.73 -10.54
CA ALA A 141 15.79 -4.54 -11.36
C ALA A 141 17.03 -4.24 -12.22
N PHE A 142 18.22 -4.37 -11.63
CA PHE A 142 19.49 -4.18 -12.32
C PHE A 142 19.68 -5.17 -13.47
N TRP A 143 19.57 -6.48 -13.22
CA TRP A 143 19.79 -7.50 -14.26
C TRP A 143 18.81 -7.35 -15.43
N LEU A 144 17.51 -7.15 -15.15
CA LEU A 144 16.50 -6.99 -16.19
C LEU A 144 16.73 -5.75 -17.05
N LEU A 145 17.04 -4.60 -16.43
CA LEU A 145 17.30 -3.35 -17.14
C LEU A 145 18.60 -3.39 -17.95
N VAL A 146 19.69 -3.92 -17.38
CA VAL A 146 20.98 -4.02 -18.07
C VAL A 146 20.87 -4.92 -19.29
N THR A 147 20.26 -6.11 -19.16
CA THR A 147 20.07 -7.02 -20.30
C THR A 147 19.19 -6.41 -21.38
N SER A 148 18.09 -5.74 -21.00
CA SER A 148 17.21 -5.05 -21.96
C SER A 148 17.95 -3.97 -22.74
N LEU A 149 18.74 -3.14 -22.04
CA LEU A 149 19.51 -2.05 -22.66
C LEU A 149 20.63 -2.57 -23.57
N LEU A 150 21.34 -3.64 -23.18
CA LEU A 150 22.39 -4.25 -24.01
C LEU A 150 21.80 -4.87 -25.28
N LEU A 151 20.68 -5.60 -25.17
CA LEU A 151 19.99 -6.20 -26.31
C LEU A 151 19.47 -5.14 -27.28
N ALA A 152 18.80 -4.09 -26.76
CA ALA A 152 18.35 -2.95 -27.55
C ALA A 152 19.53 -2.23 -28.23
N GLY A 153 20.65 -2.08 -27.52
CA GLY A 153 21.86 -1.47 -28.06
C GLY A 153 22.46 -2.21 -29.26
N ASN A 154 22.40 -3.55 -29.24
CA ASN A 154 22.85 -4.41 -30.34
C ASN A 154 21.86 -4.40 -31.52
N LEU A 155 20.55 -4.39 -31.27
CA LEU A 155 19.51 -4.36 -32.32
C LEU A 155 19.50 -3.04 -33.11
N PHE A 156 19.66 -1.90 -32.42
CA PHE A 156 19.50 -0.57 -33.02
C PHE A 156 20.82 0.11 -33.45
N ARG A 157 21.96 -0.59 -33.46
CA ARG A 157 23.30 -0.02 -33.75
C ARG A 157 23.59 1.28 -32.97
N PHE A 158 23.27 1.25 -31.68
CA PHE A 158 23.13 2.41 -30.78
C PHE A 158 24.44 3.19 -30.45
N GLN A 159 25.63 2.81 -30.94
CA GLN A 159 26.88 3.10 -30.19
C GLN A 159 28.11 3.57 -30.98
N GLU A 160 27.91 4.38 -32.03
CA GLU A 160 29.00 5.21 -32.55
C GLU A 160 28.75 6.69 -32.23
N SER A 161 28.66 7.05 -30.94
CA SER A 161 28.98 8.44 -30.58
C SER A 161 30.47 8.54 -30.32
N ALA A 162 31.15 9.27 -31.19
CA ALA A 162 32.48 9.79 -30.91
C ALA A 162 32.42 10.67 -29.65
N SER A 163 33.34 10.42 -28.71
CA SER A 163 33.62 11.20 -27.49
C SER A 163 32.46 11.47 -26.51
N ILE A 164 32.24 10.55 -25.57
CA ILE A 164 31.69 10.92 -24.24
C ILE A 164 32.84 10.76 -23.25
N SER A 165 33.19 11.85 -22.55
CA SER A 165 34.17 11.84 -21.47
C SER A 165 33.76 10.85 -20.39
N ARG A 166 34.71 10.07 -19.85
CA ARG A 166 34.42 9.09 -18.78
C ARG A 166 33.62 9.78 -17.66
N PRO A 167 32.45 9.25 -17.26
CA PRO A 167 31.65 9.85 -16.20
C PRO A 167 32.49 9.95 -14.92
N GLY A 168 32.45 11.12 -14.28
CA GLY A 168 33.19 11.37 -13.05
C GLY A 168 32.69 10.48 -11.91
N VAL A 169 33.55 10.22 -10.92
CA VAL A 169 33.23 9.38 -9.74
C VAL A 169 31.96 9.87 -9.02
N MET A 170 31.72 11.18 -8.97
CA MET A 170 30.51 11.74 -8.37
C MET A 170 29.21 11.33 -9.08
N VAL A 171 29.24 11.13 -10.40
CA VAL A 171 28.06 10.71 -11.18
C VAL A 171 27.70 9.27 -10.85
N TRP A 172 28.71 8.40 -10.72
CA TRP A 172 28.53 7.02 -10.26
C TRP A 172 28.02 6.96 -8.83
N LEU A 173 28.60 7.75 -7.92
CA LEU A 173 28.14 7.82 -6.53
C LEU A 173 26.67 8.25 -6.45
N LEU A 174 26.28 9.29 -7.17
CA LEU A 174 24.90 9.76 -7.20
C LEU A 174 23.95 8.69 -7.76
N ALA A 175 24.32 8.03 -8.86
CA ALA A 175 23.51 6.97 -9.46
C ALA A 175 23.34 5.76 -8.53
N CYS A 176 24.39 5.37 -7.80
CA CYS A 176 24.32 4.28 -6.82
C CYS A 176 23.46 4.68 -5.61
N ILE A 177 23.60 5.91 -5.10
CA ILE A 177 22.75 6.42 -4.01
C ILE A 177 21.29 6.41 -4.45
N THR A 178 20.96 6.92 -5.64
CA THR A 178 19.58 6.91 -6.12
C THR A 178 19.05 5.48 -6.30
N ALA A 179 19.85 4.56 -6.83
CA ALA A 179 19.43 3.20 -7.12
C ALA A 179 19.19 2.34 -5.87
N LEU A 180 19.86 2.64 -4.75
CA LEU A 180 19.79 1.83 -3.52
C LEU A 180 18.99 2.53 -2.41
N LEU A 181 19.26 3.82 -2.17
CA LEU A 181 18.76 4.52 -1.00
C LEU A 181 17.28 4.91 -1.17
N ILE A 182 16.88 5.42 -2.34
CA ILE A 182 15.49 5.85 -2.57
C ILE A 182 14.50 4.68 -2.47
N PRO A 183 14.70 3.53 -3.13
CA PRO A 183 13.79 2.39 -2.99
C PRO A 183 13.74 1.81 -1.56
N ALA A 184 14.86 1.84 -0.84
CA ALA A 184 14.93 1.40 0.55
C ALA A 184 14.05 2.27 1.47
N PHE A 185 14.21 3.60 1.40
CA PHE A 185 13.37 4.52 2.17
C PHE A 185 11.90 4.45 1.77
N TYR A 186 11.60 4.30 0.48
CA TYR A 186 10.23 4.13 0.00
C TYR A 186 9.60 2.86 0.58
N THR A 187 10.32 1.73 0.53
CA THR A 187 9.87 0.47 1.11
C THR A 187 9.58 0.63 2.60
N GLN A 188 10.52 1.20 3.37
CA GLN A 188 10.34 1.37 4.81
C GLN A 188 9.09 2.22 5.10
N SER A 189 8.92 3.34 4.42
CA SER A 189 7.73 4.19 4.59
C SER A 189 6.42 3.46 4.28
N ARG A 190 6.41 2.55 3.29
CA ARG A 190 5.24 1.71 2.99
C ARG A 190 5.00 0.69 4.08
N VAL A 191 6.06 0.07 4.60
CA VAL A 191 5.97 -0.90 5.71
C VAL A 191 5.42 -0.21 6.96
N ASP A 192 5.89 0.98 7.32
CA ASP A 192 5.39 1.73 8.48
C ASP A 192 3.87 2.02 8.39
N GLU A 193 3.39 2.38 7.18
CA GLU A 193 1.95 2.55 6.92
C GLU A 193 1.19 1.23 7.11
N MET A 194 1.76 0.13 6.62
CA MET A 194 1.15 -1.20 6.72
C MET A 194 1.12 -1.69 8.17
N VAL A 195 2.17 -1.48 8.96
CA VAL A 195 2.22 -1.79 10.40
C VAL A 195 1.07 -1.08 11.12
N THR A 196 0.91 0.23 10.87
CA THR A 196 -0.16 1.03 11.46
C THR A 196 -1.54 0.47 11.11
N GLN A 197 -1.75 0.09 9.85
CA GLN A 197 -3.02 -0.52 9.39
C GLN A 197 -3.25 -1.90 10.01
N THR A 198 -2.20 -2.71 10.15
CA THR A 198 -2.28 -4.03 10.82
C THR A 198 -2.72 -3.86 12.27
N GLU A 199 -2.14 -2.91 13.00
CA GLU A 199 -2.55 -2.62 14.39
C GLU A 199 -4.03 -2.20 14.49
N GLU A 200 -4.51 -1.40 13.53
CA GLU A 200 -5.93 -1.03 13.44
C GLU A 200 -6.83 -2.25 13.16
N TYR A 201 -6.40 -3.15 12.27
CA TYR A 201 -7.13 -4.38 11.96
C TYR A 201 -7.16 -5.35 13.16
N LEU A 202 -6.05 -5.49 13.88
CA LEU A 202 -6.00 -6.25 15.13
C LEU A 202 -6.94 -5.65 16.17
N GLY A 203 -6.89 -4.33 16.38
CA GLY A 203 -7.75 -3.62 17.33
C GLY A 203 -9.25 -3.71 17.01
N SER A 204 -9.60 -3.88 15.74
CA SER A 204 -10.99 -4.07 15.27
C SER A 204 -11.42 -5.53 15.13
N GLY A 205 -10.53 -6.50 15.40
CA GLY A 205 -10.81 -7.93 15.28
C GLY A 205 -10.90 -8.45 13.84
N ARG A 206 -10.33 -7.73 12.88
CA ARG A 206 -10.30 -8.07 11.44
C ARG A 206 -9.09 -8.96 11.14
N LEU A 207 -9.09 -10.15 11.72
CA LEU A 207 -7.94 -11.06 11.69
C LEU A 207 -7.51 -11.46 10.28
N GLY A 208 -8.45 -11.67 9.35
CA GLY A 208 -8.10 -12.03 7.97
C GLY A 208 -7.38 -10.90 7.21
N ASP A 209 -7.78 -9.65 7.45
CA ASP A 209 -7.12 -8.48 6.85
C ASP A 209 -5.73 -8.26 7.48
N ALA A 210 -5.63 -8.40 8.81
CA ALA A 210 -4.36 -8.36 9.51
C ALA A 210 -3.43 -9.48 9.02
N ARG A 211 -3.92 -10.71 8.84
CA ARG A 211 -3.15 -11.84 8.32
C ARG A 211 -2.54 -11.52 6.96
N GLN A 212 -3.35 -11.03 6.02
CA GLN A 212 -2.87 -10.67 4.69
C GLN A 212 -1.80 -9.58 4.77
N LEU A 213 -2.05 -8.51 5.51
CA LEU A 213 -1.13 -7.38 5.57
C LEU A 213 0.18 -7.72 6.28
N THR A 214 0.12 -8.53 7.35
CA THR A 214 1.31 -9.05 8.04
C THR A 214 2.14 -9.95 7.13
N GLN A 215 1.53 -10.81 6.32
CA GLN A 215 2.27 -11.61 5.33
C GLN A 215 2.99 -10.73 4.31
N GLU A 216 2.35 -9.64 3.85
CA GLU A 216 3.00 -8.65 2.99
C GLU A 216 4.19 -7.97 3.70
N ILE A 217 4.04 -7.60 4.98
CA ILE A 217 5.12 -7.04 5.80
C ILE A 217 6.26 -8.05 5.95
N CYS A 218 5.97 -9.32 6.22
CA CYS A 218 6.99 -10.37 6.34
C CYS A 218 7.85 -10.48 5.08
N VAL A 219 7.28 -10.36 3.88
CA VAL A 219 8.10 -10.38 2.65
C VAL A 219 8.87 -9.08 2.48
N LEU A 220 8.30 -7.95 2.91
CA LEU A 220 8.91 -6.64 2.72
C LEU A 220 10.07 -6.36 3.69
N SER A 221 9.83 -6.60 4.98
CA SER A 221 10.71 -6.38 6.12
C SER A 221 10.38 -7.41 7.23
N PRO A 222 10.94 -8.64 7.19
CA PRO A 222 10.65 -9.68 8.19
C PRO A 222 11.00 -9.30 9.64
N TRP A 223 11.96 -8.37 9.82
CA TRP A 223 12.43 -7.88 11.12
C TRP A 223 11.55 -6.79 11.72
N GLU A 224 10.54 -6.28 11.01
CA GLU A 224 9.70 -5.20 11.49
C GLU A 224 8.90 -5.65 12.73
N GLU A 225 8.81 -4.78 13.73
CA GLU A 225 8.03 -5.03 14.94
C GLU A 225 6.63 -4.43 14.78
N ILE A 226 5.61 -5.25 15.03
CA ILE A 226 4.21 -4.84 15.09
C ILE A 226 3.80 -4.95 16.55
N GLY A 227 3.57 -3.81 17.21
CA GLY A 227 3.39 -3.73 18.65
C GLY A 227 4.62 -4.21 19.43
N SER A 228 4.58 -5.44 19.92
CA SER A 228 5.67 -6.07 20.70
C SER A 228 6.13 -7.41 20.12
N THR A 229 5.71 -7.72 18.90
CA THR A 229 5.96 -9.00 18.23
C THR A 229 6.61 -8.76 16.86
N SER A 230 7.51 -9.64 16.45
CA SER A 230 8.05 -9.59 15.09
C SER A 230 6.94 -9.90 14.07
N ALA A 231 7.05 -9.34 12.85
CA ALA A 231 6.11 -9.62 11.78
C ALA A 231 5.99 -11.13 11.50
N GLY A 232 7.11 -11.86 11.49
CA GLY A 232 7.14 -13.31 11.28
C GLY A 232 6.40 -14.10 12.37
N ASP A 233 6.59 -13.75 13.64
CA ASP A 233 5.86 -14.37 14.75
C ASP A 233 4.36 -14.07 14.66
N LEU A 234 4.01 -12.81 14.42
CA LEU A 234 2.61 -12.39 14.29
C LEU A 234 1.92 -13.08 13.10
N ALA A 235 2.62 -13.28 11.98
CA ALA A 235 2.09 -14.01 10.83
C ALA A 235 1.73 -15.45 11.21
N ARG A 236 2.63 -16.15 11.93
CA ARG A 236 2.38 -17.53 12.39
C ARG A 236 1.20 -17.61 13.36
N ASP A 237 1.10 -16.66 14.29
CA ASP A 237 -0.02 -16.58 15.22
C ASP A 237 -1.34 -16.30 14.50
N LEU A 238 -1.37 -15.34 13.58
CA LEU A 238 -2.56 -15.02 12.78
C LEU A 238 -2.97 -16.16 11.86
N ASP A 239 -2.02 -16.89 11.26
CA ASP A 239 -2.30 -18.08 10.46
C ASP A 239 -2.96 -19.17 11.31
N ARG A 240 -2.44 -19.43 12.52
CA ARG A 240 -3.04 -20.38 13.46
C ARG A 240 -4.47 -19.96 13.82
N ASP A 241 -4.66 -18.71 14.22
CA ASP A 241 -5.96 -18.20 14.67
C ASP A 241 -7.00 -18.21 13.55
N CYS A 242 -6.61 -17.80 12.34
CA CYS A 242 -7.48 -17.86 11.17
C CYS A 242 -7.80 -19.31 10.78
N TYR A 243 -6.82 -20.23 10.84
CA TYR A 243 -7.04 -21.65 10.55
C TYR A 243 -8.05 -22.29 11.50
N GLU A 244 -8.03 -21.94 12.79
CA GLU A 244 -9.02 -22.44 13.74
C GLU A 244 -10.44 -21.97 13.39
N ILE A 245 -10.60 -20.71 12.98
CA ILE A 245 -11.89 -20.16 12.54
C ILE A 245 -12.35 -20.83 11.24
N GLU A 246 -11.46 -21.02 10.28
CA GLU A 246 -11.73 -21.72 9.01
C GLU A 246 -12.17 -23.17 9.26
N ARG A 247 -11.49 -23.88 10.18
CA ARG A 247 -11.86 -25.23 10.62
C ARG A 247 -13.26 -25.25 11.25
N ASN A 248 -13.58 -24.29 12.12
CA ASN A 248 -14.89 -24.16 12.73
C ASN A 248 -15.99 -23.90 11.68
N LEU A 249 -15.73 -23.03 10.70
CA LEU A 249 -16.61 -22.78 9.57
C LEU A 249 -16.81 -24.03 8.70
N ALA A 250 -15.77 -24.81 8.47
CA ALA A 250 -15.85 -26.07 7.73
C ALA A 250 -16.74 -27.09 8.45
N PHE A 251 -16.64 -27.18 9.78
CA PHE A 251 -17.54 -28.02 10.59
C PHE A 251 -19.00 -27.55 10.49
N MET A 252 -19.25 -26.24 10.65
CA MET A 252 -20.59 -25.66 10.50
C MET A 252 -21.18 -25.89 9.10
N ARG A 253 -20.37 -25.82 8.04
CA ARG A 253 -20.82 -26.10 6.67
C ARG A 253 -21.30 -27.54 6.49
N ARG A 254 -20.70 -28.50 7.20
CA ARG A 254 -21.07 -29.93 7.14
C ARG A 254 -22.36 -30.25 7.89
N ARG A 255 -22.77 -29.42 8.85
CA ARG A 255 -23.99 -29.60 9.66
C ARG A 255 -24.85 -28.34 9.58
N PRO A 256 -25.51 -28.08 8.43
CA PRO A 256 -26.30 -26.87 8.26
C PRO A 256 -27.55 -26.92 9.15
N VAL A 257 -27.73 -25.88 9.97
CA VAL A 257 -28.96 -25.64 10.73
C VAL A 257 -29.70 -24.48 10.07
N GLN A 258 -30.97 -24.66 9.72
CA GLN A 258 -31.81 -23.59 9.18
C GLN A 258 -32.30 -22.68 10.31
N SER A 259 -31.41 -21.84 10.81
CA SER A 259 -31.69 -20.82 11.83
C SER A 259 -30.98 -19.53 11.47
N GLU A 260 -31.63 -18.40 11.76
CA GLU A 260 -30.99 -17.10 11.59
C GLU A 260 -29.73 -17.00 12.45
N GLU A 261 -29.81 -17.40 13.72
CA GLU A 261 -28.70 -17.31 14.66
C GLU A 261 -27.48 -18.08 14.12
N PHE A 262 -27.70 -19.29 13.60
CA PHE A 262 -26.65 -20.08 12.97
C PHE A 262 -26.05 -19.38 11.73
N THR A 263 -26.90 -18.72 10.94
CA THR A 263 -26.47 -17.95 9.76
C THR A 263 -25.64 -16.73 10.17
N TYR A 264 -26.09 -15.99 11.19
CA TYR A 264 -25.39 -14.86 11.78
C TYR A 264 -24.02 -15.26 12.32
N GLN A 265 -23.92 -16.31 13.12
CA GLN A 265 -22.64 -16.76 13.68
C GLN A 265 -21.63 -17.13 12.58
N ARG A 266 -22.09 -17.82 11.52
CA ARG A 266 -21.25 -18.12 10.35
C ARG A 266 -20.82 -16.85 9.62
N ALA A 267 -21.74 -15.91 9.39
CA ALA A 267 -21.42 -14.65 8.73
C ALA A 267 -20.42 -13.81 9.54
N ARG A 268 -20.55 -13.82 10.87
CA ARG A 268 -19.63 -13.14 11.79
C ARG A 268 -18.21 -13.71 11.67
N LEU A 269 -18.05 -15.03 11.66
CA LEU A 269 -16.74 -15.66 11.48
C LEU A 269 -16.15 -15.38 10.09
N LEU A 270 -16.97 -15.41 9.04
CA LEU A 270 -16.55 -15.00 7.69
C LEU A 270 -16.09 -13.54 7.67
N SER A 271 -16.77 -12.65 8.41
CA SER A 271 -16.36 -11.25 8.53
C SER A 271 -15.03 -11.08 9.26
N ILE A 272 -14.76 -11.88 10.31
CA ILE A 272 -13.47 -11.86 11.02
C ILE A 272 -12.33 -12.28 10.08
N LEU A 273 -12.58 -13.29 9.22
CA LEU A 273 -11.65 -13.74 8.19
C LEU A 273 -11.51 -12.79 6.99
N GLY A 274 -12.15 -11.62 7.00
CA GLY A 274 -12.12 -10.70 5.85
C GLY A 274 -12.95 -11.16 4.65
N GLN A 275 -13.66 -12.29 4.73
CA GLN A 275 -14.53 -12.84 3.67
C GLN A 275 -15.89 -12.13 3.61
N ARG A 276 -15.85 -10.80 3.46
CA ARG A 276 -17.01 -9.89 3.54
C ARG A 276 -18.10 -10.24 2.54
N THR A 277 -17.74 -10.57 1.30
CA THR A 277 -18.71 -10.91 0.25
C THR A 277 -19.44 -12.23 0.53
N ALA A 278 -18.77 -13.19 1.16
CA ALA A 278 -19.38 -14.44 1.60
C ALA A 278 -20.32 -14.19 2.79
N ALA A 279 -19.90 -13.34 3.74
CA ALA A 279 -20.73 -12.95 4.88
C ALA A 279 -22.02 -12.22 4.45
N VAL A 280 -21.93 -11.26 3.52
CA VAL A 280 -23.11 -10.54 2.99
C VAL A 280 -24.06 -11.49 2.26
N ARG A 281 -23.55 -12.32 1.34
CA ARG A 281 -24.36 -13.32 0.62
C ARG A 281 -25.07 -14.29 1.57
N LEU A 282 -24.41 -14.65 2.67
CA LEU A 282 -24.99 -15.55 3.66
C LEU A 282 -26.15 -14.88 4.43
N LEU A 283 -26.07 -13.57 4.67
CA LEU A 283 -27.10 -12.80 5.38
C LEU A 283 -28.22 -12.26 4.48
N GLU A 284 -28.00 -12.16 3.17
CA GLU A 284 -28.96 -11.63 2.19
C GLU A 284 -30.37 -12.23 2.33
N PRO A 285 -30.57 -13.57 2.49
CA PRO A 285 -31.90 -14.16 2.64
C PRO A 285 -32.67 -13.74 3.90
N TRP A 286 -31.98 -13.12 4.86
CA TRP A 286 -32.56 -12.62 6.11
C TRP A 286 -32.84 -11.12 6.07
N THR A 287 -32.27 -10.41 5.10
CA THR A 287 -32.50 -8.97 4.96
C THR A 287 -33.96 -8.66 4.62
N GLY A 288 -34.57 -7.72 5.35
CA GLY A 288 -35.95 -7.29 5.12
C GLY A 288 -37.04 -8.15 5.77
N LYS A 289 -36.69 -9.29 6.37
CA LYS A 289 -37.64 -10.07 7.18
C LYS A 289 -37.92 -9.36 8.51
N SER A 290 -39.19 -9.37 8.93
CA SER A 290 -39.63 -8.75 10.20
C SER A 290 -38.94 -9.33 11.44
N GLU A 291 -38.53 -10.60 11.34
CA GLU A 291 -37.93 -11.39 12.43
C GLU A 291 -36.40 -11.29 12.48
N ALA A 292 -35.78 -10.61 11.50
CA ALA A 292 -34.32 -10.56 11.41
C ALA A 292 -33.72 -9.91 12.66
N SER A 293 -32.76 -10.62 13.25
CA SER A 293 -31.99 -10.24 14.41
C SER A 293 -31.34 -8.86 14.20
N PRO A 294 -31.41 -7.99 15.21
CA PRO A 294 -30.72 -6.71 15.14
C PRO A 294 -29.21 -6.86 14.95
N LEU A 295 -28.62 -7.97 15.43
CA LEU A 295 -27.19 -8.26 15.27
C LEU A 295 -26.80 -8.52 13.81
N SER A 296 -27.66 -9.20 13.05
CA SER A 296 -27.46 -9.43 11.60
C SER A 296 -27.35 -8.10 10.84
N TYR A 297 -28.23 -7.16 11.16
CA TYR A 297 -28.19 -5.82 10.58
C TYR A 297 -26.96 -5.01 11.02
N GLN A 298 -26.54 -5.09 12.28
CA GLN A 298 -25.31 -4.42 12.73
C GLN A 298 -24.07 -4.98 12.05
N LEU A 299 -24.01 -6.30 11.86
CA LEU A 299 -22.90 -6.93 11.15
C LEU A 299 -22.84 -6.50 9.68
N LEU A 300 -23.98 -6.45 8.98
CA LEU A 300 -24.05 -5.88 7.63
C LEU A 300 -23.61 -4.41 7.61
N GLY A 301 -24.08 -3.62 8.59
CA GLY A 301 -23.67 -2.24 8.78
C GLY A 301 -22.15 -2.09 8.87
N ASN A 302 -21.50 -2.88 9.73
CA ASN A 302 -20.04 -2.93 9.88
C ASN A 302 -19.34 -3.32 8.57
N ILE A 303 -19.82 -4.38 7.90
CA ILE A 303 -19.23 -4.86 6.64
C ILE A 303 -19.27 -3.76 5.57
N TYR A 304 -20.40 -3.05 5.45
CA TYR A 304 -20.52 -1.93 4.52
C TYR A 304 -19.67 -0.71 4.91
N GLN A 305 -19.44 -0.45 6.20
CA GLN A 305 -18.44 0.56 6.61
C GLN A 305 -17.04 0.18 6.15
N HIS A 306 -16.65 -1.09 6.29
CA HIS A 306 -15.34 -1.57 5.83
C HIS A 306 -15.18 -1.54 4.31
N GLN A 307 -16.29 -1.54 3.56
CA GLN A 307 -16.31 -1.37 2.11
C GLN A 307 -16.47 0.10 1.69
N GLU A 308 -16.46 1.03 2.65
CA GLU A 308 -16.72 2.46 2.44
C GLU A 308 -18.08 2.75 1.78
N ASN A 309 -19.01 1.79 1.84
CA ASN A 309 -20.39 1.96 1.39
C ASN A 309 -21.23 2.53 2.53
N TRP A 310 -21.02 3.82 2.78
CA TRP A 310 -21.62 4.54 3.91
C TRP A 310 -23.16 4.55 3.86
N GLY A 311 -23.76 4.63 2.66
CA GLY A 311 -25.21 4.64 2.50
C GLY A 311 -25.87 3.31 2.87
N GLU A 312 -25.34 2.19 2.41
CA GLU A 312 -25.84 0.87 2.83
C GLU A 312 -25.55 0.59 4.30
N SER A 313 -24.42 1.07 4.81
CA SER A 313 -24.09 0.97 6.23
C SER A 313 -25.15 1.66 7.10
N GLU A 314 -25.44 2.93 6.84
CA GLU A 314 -26.45 3.72 7.55
C GLU A 314 -27.81 3.02 7.55
N ARG A 315 -28.29 2.58 6.38
CA ARG A 315 -29.57 1.85 6.25
C ARG A 315 -29.61 0.60 7.11
N ASN A 316 -28.52 -0.17 7.15
CA ASN A 316 -28.46 -1.38 7.97
C ASN A 316 -28.44 -1.05 9.47
N TYR A 317 -27.72 -0.03 9.92
CA TYR A 317 -27.83 0.38 11.33
C TYR A 317 -29.19 0.97 11.70
N GLN A 318 -29.88 1.66 10.80
CA GLN A 318 -31.26 2.09 11.03
C GLN A 318 -32.21 0.89 11.19
N ARG A 319 -32.04 -0.16 10.38
CA ARG A 319 -32.79 -1.42 10.54
C ARG A 319 -32.47 -2.08 11.88
N ALA A 320 -31.19 -2.15 12.27
CA ALA A 320 -30.78 -2.64 13.57
C ALA A 320 -31.41 -1.85 14.72
N LEU A 321 -31.37 -0.51 14.65
CA LEU A 321 -31.96 0.39 15.64
C LEU A 321 -33.46 0.14 15.80
N LYS A 322 -34.18 -0.01 14.68
CA LYS A 322 -35.61 -0.33 14.69
C LYS A 322 -35.89 -1.70 15.30
N ALA A 323 -35.07 -2.70 15.01
CA ALA A 323 -35.19 -4.04 15.56
C ALA A 323 -34.91 -4.05 17.08
N TRP A 324 -33.83 -3.41 17.54
CA TRP A 324 -33.52 -3.27 18.98
C TRP A 324 -34.62 -2.57 19.78
N LYS A 325 -35.25 -1.53 19.20
CA LYS A 325 -36.35 -0.81 19.87
C LYS A 325 -37.62 -1.63 20.07
N LYS A 326 -37.80 -2.74 19.33
CA LYS A 326 -38.93 -3.66 19.50
C LYS A 326 -38.70 -4.69 20.62
N LEU A 327 -37.45 -4.92 21.00
CA LEU A 327 -37.11 -5.89 22.03
C LEU A 327 -37.38 -5.33 23.43
N PRO A 328 -37.69 -6.20 24.41
CA PRO A 328 -37.82 -5.78 25.81
C PRO A 328 -36.57 -5.05 26.29
N ARG A 329 -36.77 -4.09 27.20
CA ARG A 329 -35.66 -3.32 27.77
C ARG A 329 -34.73 -4.25 28.54
N SER A 330 -33.47 -4.27 28.13
CA SER A 330 -32.38 -4.99 28.76
C SER A 330 -31.07 -4.25 28.53
N GLU A 331 -30.02 -4.57 29.28
CA GLU A 331 -28.69 -3.99 29.05
C GLU A 331 -28.18 -4.29 27.64
N GLN A 332 -28.40 -5.51 27.14
CA GLN A 332 -28.06 -5.90 25.77
C GLN A 332 -28.79 -5.04 24.74
N GLN A 333 -30.07 -4.74 24.97
CA GLN A 333 -30.87 -3.90 24.10
C GLN A 333 -30.36 -2.45 24.08
N GLN A 334 -30.04 -1.89 25.24
CA GLN A 334 -29.46 -0.54 25.32
C GLN A 334 -28.10 -0.47 24.63
N ALA A 335 -27.21 -1.43 24.88
CA ALA A 335 -25.91 -1.52 24.22
C ALA A 335 -26.04 -1.64 22.71
N GLY A 336 -27.00 -2.44 22.24
CA GLY A 336 -27.35 -2.58 20.82
C GLY A 336 -27.81 -1.28 20.17
N ILE A 337 -28.69 -0.52 20.84
CA ILE A 337 -29.14 0.80 20.38
C ILE A 337 -27.98 1.80 20.32
N VAL A 338 -27.14 1.85 21.35
CA VAL A 338 -25.94 2.71 21.38
C VAL A 338 -25.01 2.37 20.21
N ALA A 339 -24.73 1.08 19.98
CA ALA A 339 -23.88 0.65 18.89
C ALA A 339 -24.48 1.00 17.52
N ALA A 340 -25.80 0.85 17.33
CA ALA A 340 -26.47 1.27 16.11
C ALA A 340 -26.37 2.78 15.87
N TRP A 341 -26.57 3.61 16.90
CA TRP A 341 -26.40 5.06 16.80
C TRP A 341 -24.97 5.46 16.45
N LYS A 342 -23.96 4.84 17.08
CA LYS A 342 -22.55 5.06 16.73
C LYS A 342 -22.25 4.70 15.27
N GLY A 343 -22.83 3.60 14.80
CA GLY A 343 -22.70 3.16 13.40
C GLY A 343 -23.30 4.16 12.41
N ILE A 344 -24.51 4.65 12.69
CA ILE A 344 -25.16 5.72 11.91
C ILE A 344 -24.30 6.98 11.91
N ALA A 345 -23.87 7.44 13.09
CA ALA A 345 -23.08 8.64 13.23
C ALA A 345 -21.77 8.59 12.43
N PHE A 346 -21.08 7.44 12.47
CA PHE A 346 -19.86 7.24 11.71
C PHE A 346 -20.11 7.26 10.19
N ALA A 347 -21.18 6.60 9.72
CA ALA A 347 -21.54 6.59 8.31
C ALA A 347 -21.90 8.00 7.79
N GLU A 348 -22.71 8.75 8.54
CA GLU A 348 -23.08 10.13 8.19
C GLU A 348 -21.87 11.07 8.21
N ARG A 349 -20.98 10.93 9.19
CA ARG A 349 -19.73 11.70 9.25
C ARG A 349 -18.88 11.48 8.00
N LYS A 350 -18.75 10.23 7.54
CA LYS A 350 -17.97 9.88 6.34
C LYS A 350 -18.63 10.37 5.04
N ARG A 351 -19.94 10.61 5.05
CA ARG A 351 -20.68 11.24 3.94
C ARG A 351 -20.63 12.78 3.95
N GLY A 352 -20.09 13.39 5.01
CA GLY A 352 -20.10 14.85 5.20
C GLY A 352 -21.39 15.41 5.81
N ASN A 353 -22.31 14.54 6.22
CA ASN A 353 -23.57 14.90 6.87
C ASN A 353 -23.34 15.12 8.38
N TYR A 354 -22.63 16.19 8.71
CA TYR A 354 -22.15 16.42 10.08
C TYR A 354 -23.27 16.68 11.09
N ALA A 355 -24.38 17.30 10.70
CA ALA A 355 -25.50 17.56 11.60
C ALA A 355 -26.20 16.27 12.03
N GLU A 356 -26.42 15.36 11.07
CA GLU A 356 -27.00 14.04 11.30
C GLU A 356 -26.06 13.17 12.14
N ALA A 357 -24.75 13.25 11.89
CA ALA A 357 -23.74 12.57 12.69
C ALA A 357 -23.74 13.06 14.15
N GLU A 358 -23.76 14.37 14.39
CA GLU A 358 -23.83 14.97 15.73
C GLU A 358 -25.09 14.51 16.47
N ALA A 359 -26.25 14.57 15.80
CA ALA A 359 -27.52 14.12 16.38
C ALA A 359 -27.50 12.63 16.77
N ALA A 360 -26.89 11.78 15.94
CA ALA A 360 -26.76 10.35 16.22
C ALA A 360 -25.79 10.08 17.39
N TYR A 361 -24.66 10.78 17.47
CA TYR A 361 -23.73 10.67 18.60
C TYR A 361 -24.39 11.14 19.92
N LEU A 362 -25.09 12.27 19.90
CA LEU A 362 -25.83 12.77 21.06
C LEU A 362 -26.96 11.82 21.48
N SER A 363 -27.61 11.16 20.52
CA SER A 363 -28.62 10.13 20.81
C SER A 363 -28.01 8.94 21.55
N ALA A 364 -26.83 8.47 21.15
CA ALA A 364 -26.09 7.44 21.89
C ALA A 364 -25.71 7.92 23.30
N LEU A 365 -25.22 9.16 23.42
CA LEU A 365 -24.81 9.78 24.68
C LEU A 365 -25.96 9.91 25.68
N SER A 366 -27.12 10.37 25.21
CA SER A 366 -28.31 10.54 26.05
C SER A 366 -28.82 9.21 26.64
N LEU A 367 -28.58 8.09 25.94
CA LEU A 367 -29.05 6.78 26.37
C LEU A 367 -28.15 6.16 27.44
N VAL A 368 -26.82 6.27 27.29
CA VAL A 368 -25.85 5.66 28.22
C VAL A 368 -24.60 6.55 28.35
N PRO A 369 -24.61 7.65 29.11
CA PRO A 369 -23.53 8.64 29.14
C PRO A 369 -22.24 8.07 29.73
N THR A 370 -21.36 7.59 28.85
CA THR A 370 -20.08 6.93 29.22
C THR A 370 -18.90 7.78 28.81
N ALA A 371 -17.77 7.58 29.49
CA ALA A 371 -16.50 8.25 29.15
C ALA A 371 -16.14 8.03 27.67
N ASP A 372 -16.32 6.81 27.17
CA ASP A 372 -16.06 6.43 25.78
C ASP A 372 -16.88 7.25 24.78
N GLN A 373 -18.17 7.50 25.07
CA GLN A 373 -19.03 8.29 24.19
C GLN A 373 -18.69 9.77 24.22
N HIS A 374 -18.37 10.32 25.40
CA HIS A 374 -17.86 11.68 25.50
C HIS A 374 -16.56 11.84 24.71
N PHE A 375 -15.63 10.89 24.81
CA PHE A 375 -14.39 10.93 24.04
C PHE A 375 -14.62 10.83 22.53
N LEU A 376 -15.55 9.99 22.09
CA LEU A 376 -15.94 9.90 20.67
C LEU A 376 -16.55 11.21 20.14
N LEU A 377 -17.44 11.86 20.91
CA LEU A 377 -17.94 13.20 20.54
C LEU A 377 -16.82 14.23 20.48
N ALA A 378 -15.87 14.16 21.41
CA ALA A 378 -14.74 15.08 21.40
C ALA A 378 -13.89 14.95 20.14
N GLN A 379 -13.59 13.73 19.69
CA GLN A 379 -12.90 13.47 18.43
C GLN A 379 -13.71 13.98 17.23
N PHE A 380 -15.02 13.72 17.22
CA PHE A 380 -15.90 14.26 16.18
C PHE A 380 -15.88 15.80 16.11
N TYR A 381 -15.87 16.48 17.26
CA TYR A 381 -15.79 17.94 17.30
C TYR A 381 -14.40 18.48 16.97
N GLU A 382 -13.32 17.75 17.26
CA GLU A 382 -11.99 18.08 16.74
C GLU A 382 -12.00 18.04 15.21
N ASP A 383 -12.49 16.94 14.63
CA ASP A 383 -12.55 16.75 13.18
C ASP A 383 -13.40 17.83 12.47
N THR A 384 -14.48 18.29 13.12
CA THR A 384 -15.36 19.35 12.60
C THR A 384 -14.95 20.76 13.05
N GLN A 385 -13.78 20.92 13.64
CA GLN A 385 -13.20 22.20 14.09
C GLN A 385 -14.04 22.96 15.14
N GLN A 386 -14.87 22.25 15.90
CA GLN A 386 -15.67 22.78 17.01
C GLN A 386 -14.89 22.69 18.33
N THR A 387 -13.79 23.44 18.42
CA THR A 387 -12.78 23.32 19.50
C THR A 387 -13.33 23.42 20.93
N THR A 388 -14.33 24.28 21.16
CA THR A 388 -14.94 24.45 22.49
C THR A 388 -15.70 23.20 22.91
N LYS A 389 -16.63 22.72 22.07
CA LYS A 389 -17.37 21.48 22.31
C LYS A 389 -16.45 20.28 22.45
N ALA A 390 -15.40 20.20 21.62
CA ALA A 390 -14.39 19.15 21.72
C ALA A 390 -13.75 19.12 23.11
N ARG A 391 -13.26 20.28 23.59
CA ARG A 391 -12.62 20.41 24.91
C ARG A 391 -13.56 20.02 26.05
N ASP A 392 -14.80 20.48 26.01
CA ASP A 392 -15.78 20.19 27.06
C ASP A 392 -16.03 18.69 27.19
N HIS A 393 -16.21 17.99 26.07
CA HIS A 393 -16.42 16.54 26.08
C HIS A 393 -15.16 15.75 26.43
N VAL A 394 -13.95 16.21 26.06
CA VAL A 394 -12.71 15.58 26.57
C VAL A 394 -12.64 15.65 28.09
N GLN A 395 -12.94 16.83 28.67
CA GLN A 395 -12.93 17.01 30.12
C GLN A 395 -13.94 16.10 30.81
N GLN A 396 -15.15 15.95 30.24
CA GLN A 396 -16.15 15.01 30.72
C GLN A 396 -15.65 13.55 30.65
N ALA A 397 -15.04 13.14 29.55
CA ALA A 397 -14.47 11.80 29.41
C ALA A 397 -13.38 11.52 30.45
N MET A 398 -12.48 12.48 30.68
CA MET A 398 -11.43 12.40 31.70
C MET A 398 -12.00 12.36 33.13
N ALA A 399 -13.06 13.12 33.41
CA ALA A 399 -13.71 13.12 34.71
C ALA A 399 -14.41 11.79 35.01
N LEU A 400 -15.06 11.18 34.00
CA LEU A 400 -15.74 9.90 34.15
C LEU A 400 -14.78 8.72 34.25
N ASN A 401 -13.66 8.73 33.51
CA ASN A 401 -12.65 7.68 33.56
C ASN A 401 -11.24 8.21 33.30
N ALA A 402 -10.62 8.74 34.35
CA ALA A 402 -9.27 9.28 34.29
C ALA A 402 -8.22 8.20 33.94
N ALA A 403 -8.39 6.97 34.42
CA ALA A 403 -7.44 5.88 34.18
C ALA A 403 -7.25 5.60 32.68
N ARG A 404 -8.35 5.63 31.91
CA ARG A 404 -8.32 5.40 30.46
C ARG A 404 -8.06 6.67 29.65
N TYR A 405 -8.64 7.81 30.03
CA TYR A 405 -8.70 9.00 29.19
C TYR A 405 -7.79 10.15 29.60
N ALA A 406 -7.03 10.07 30.71
CA ALA A 406 -6.15 11.17 31.10
C ALA A 406 -5.05 11.46 30.07
N ILE A 407 -4.38 10.43 29.55
CA ILE A 407 -3.31 10.60 28.56
C ILE A 407 -3.88 10.99 27.18
N PRO A 408 -4.83 10.23 26.60
CA PRO A 408 -5.42 10.59 25.30
C PRO A 408 -6.12 11.96 25.34
N GLY A 409 -6.82 12.28 26.42
CA GLY A 409 -7.50 13.56 26.60
C GLY A 409 -6.54 14.75 26.66
N LYS A 410 -5.43 14.65 27.41
CA LYS A 410 -4.39 15.69 27.42
C LYS A 410 -3.76 15.88 26.05
N LYS A 411 -3.47 14.79 25.33
CA LYS A 411 -2.93 14.84 23.97
C LYS A 411 -3.89 15.59 23.03
N LEU A 412 -5.18 15.26 23.09
CA LEU A 412 -6.22 15.90 22.31
C LEU A 412 -6.37 17.40 22.65
N ILE A 413 -6.38 17.77 23.93
CA ILE A 413 -6.41 19.18 24.34
C ILE A 413 -5.20 19.96 23.81
N SER A 414 -4.00 19.35 23.82
CA SER A 414 -2.80 19.96 23.25
C SER A 414 -2.91 20.12 21.73
N SER A 415 -3.46 19.13 21.00
CA SER A 415 -3.73 19.21 19.56
C SER A 415 -4.65 20.40 19.24
N LEU A 416 -5.76 20.50 19.96
CA LEU A 416 -6.73 21.59 19.83
C LEU A 416 -6.14 22.98 20.07
N GLN A 417 -5.18 23.11 20.98
CA GLN A 417 -4.46 24.37 21.20
C GLN A 417 -3.53 24.71 20.04
N GLN A 418 -2.81 23.73 19.50
CA GLN A 418 -1.88 23.94 18.38
C GLN A 418 -2.60 24.32 17.09
N GLN A 419 -3.76 23.72 16.80
CA GLN A 419 -4.57 24.03 15.63
C GLN A 419 -5.06 25.49 15.63
N HIS A 420 -5.39 26.05 16.80
CA HIS A 420 -5.82 27.44 16.93
C HIS A 420 -4.70 28.45 16.58
N PHE A 421 -3.43 28.06 16.69
CA PHE A 421 -2.26 28.89 16.35
C PHE A 421 -1.61 28.53 14.99
N GLY A 422 -2.23 27.68 14.18
CA GLY A 422 -1.69 27.24 12.87
C GLY A 422 -1.38 28.40 11.91
N CYS A 423 -2.06 29.54 12.03
CA CYS A 423 -1.77 30.75 11.26
C CYS A 423 -0.46 31.47 11.67
N LEU A 424 0.11 31.17 12.83
CA LEU A 424 1.35 31.79 13.36
C LEU A 424 2.57 30.86 13.31
N ASN A 425 2.39 29.55 13.17
CA ASN A 425 3.51 28.59 13.16
C ASN A 425 4.35 28.60 11.87
N VAL A 426 3.89 29.26 10.79
CA VAL A 426 4.71 29.48 9.58
C VAL A 426 5.94 30.35 9.90
N TRP A 427 5.88 31.21 10.92
CA TRP A 427 6.99 32.11 11.29
C TRP A 427 8.06 31.49 12.19
N ARG A 428 7.86 30.27 12.72
CA ARG A 428 8.82 29.67 13.66
C ARG A 428 9.93 28.85 12.99
N ASN A 429 9.75 28.47 11.73
CA ASN A 429 10.74 27.70 10.96
C ASN A 429 11.46 28.53 9.87
N GLY A 430 11.18 29.82 9.74
CA GLY A 430 11.92 30.73 8.86
C GLY A 430 13.10 31.36 9.59
N ARG A 431 14.26 30.70 9.60
CA ARG A 431 15.53 31.43 9.76
C ARG A 431 15.84 32.09 8.42
N LEU A 432 15.88 33.43 8.44
CA LEU A 432 16.51 34.29 7.43
C LEU A 432 17.98 33.91 7.23
#